data_AF-A0A832LL11-F1
#
_entry.id   AF-A0A832LL11-F1
#
_cell.length_a   1.000
_cell.length_b   1.000
_cell.length_c   1.000
_cell.angle_alpha   90.00
_cell.angle_beta   90.00
_cell.angle_gamma   90.00
#
_symmetry.space_group_name_H-M   'P 1'
#
loop_
_entity.id
_entity.type
_entity.pdbx_description
1 polymer ?
#
loop_
_entity_poly.entity_id
_entity_poly.type
_entity_poly.pdbx_seq_one_letter_code
_entity_poly.pdbx_strand_id
1 'polypeptide(L)'
;MRQQDVMIRQLAQIITDFIEPIITYLVVGSKKAAEEACKQVGPEVWGIKRELWNKLCSTEHVELKEAASDMIVAPSDMDVRQVLIQEILKLLERNPDLTEEISSFIEDEAVQRLMTEDSSARIITQNSKQGLKQDLEQASKQDLQQGPKQTLIDRIRVFEEFNRMLEAFVTKNVNSQVPEKFKMPDIEKPDQGLGIVGKKSASASRIEQIAEIRQIARTDFARAEAARTNLVKVNFEKTDIELQNESQKTQSLLSLISRLEGTNKEEIMEKALDFASRIQYGDLRAQALSLVIPHLNGPKKTELIEKALDSASHIHDEDERELVISSILPHLRGPGKEELIENILGSSFYLKYGDAKFQILSSLTPHLYGLRNKTVIEKALELVTVIYSDYQKIQALSFLIPYLNGQEKEELIEHALELEFNLKDKDMRPEAISYILPYLDEPQRKEILENALSLASVIKSECQKAEALSSLAPYLDELENEEIMKNS
;
A
#
# COMPACT_ATOMS: atom_id res chain seq x y z
N MET A 1 20.34 32.17 -17.15
CA MET A 1 19.93 31.35 -16.00
C MET A 1 18.46 31.55 -15.68
N ARG A 2 18.00 32.68 -15.12
CA ARG A 2 16.58 32.83 -14.71
C ARG A 2 15.48 32.62 -15.78
N GLN A 3 15.72 32.92 -17.05
CA GLN A 3 14.72 32.67 -18.11
C GLN A 3 14.73 31.22 -18.62
N GLN A 4 15.89 30.57 -18.64
CA GLN A 4 16.04 29.19 -19.10
C GLN A 4 15.41 28.21 -18.11
N ASP A 5 15.59 28.46 -16.80
CA ASP A 5 14.95 27.66 -15.74
C ASP A 5 13.42 27.74 -15.78
N VAL A 6 12.86 28.87 -16.21
CA VAL A 6 11.40 29.05 -16.36
C VAL A 6 10.88 28.29 -17.57
N MET A 7 11.60 28.32 -18.69
CA MET A 7 11.25 27.58 -19.91
C MET A 7 11.27 26.06 -19.68
N ILE A 8 12.30 25.53 -19.01
CA ILE A 8 12.44 24.10 -18.71
C ILE A 8 11.32 23.64 -17.76
N ARG A 9 10.98 24.45 -16.76
CA ARG A 9 9.84 24.19 -15.86
C ARG A 9 8.51 24.10 -16.60
N GLN A 10 8.28 25.02 -17.54
CA GLN A 10 7.06 25.00 -18.36
C GLN A 10 7.03 23.78 -19.27
N LEU A 11 8.16 23.43 -19.89
CA LEU A 11 8.28 22.24 -20.73
C LEU A 11 7.99 20.96 -19.94
N ALA A 12 8.53 20.81 -18.74
CA ALA A 12 8.26 19.67 -17.85
C ALA A 12 6.76 19.54 -17.53
N GLN A 13 6.07 20.65 -17.26
CA GLN A 13 4.63 20.64 -17.02
C GLN A 13 3.84 20.18 -18.25
N ILE A 14 4.19 20.71 -19.43
CA ILE A 14 3.53 20.36 -20.70
C ILE A 14 3.69 18.88 -21.01
N ILE A 15 4.89 18.33 -20.80
CA ILE A 15 5.17 16.91 -20.97
C ILE A 15 4.29 16.08 -20.04
N THR A 16 4.27 16.40 -18.73
CA THR A 16 3.47 15.68 -17.75
C THR A 16 1.99 15.68 -18.13
N ASP A 17 1.43 16.84 -18.45
CA ASP A 17 0.02 16.98 -18.81
C ASP A 17 -0.33 16.16 -20.08
N PHE A 18 0.64 16.01 -20.98
CA PHE A 18 0.47 15.22 -22.20
C PHE A 18 0.54 13.72 -21.95
N ILE A 19 1.44 13.22 -21.09
CA ILE A 19 1.60 11.77 -20.86
C ILE A 19 0.64 11.22 -19.80
N GLU A 20 0.24 12.02 -18.81
CA GLU A 20 -0.60 11.65 -17.67
C GLU A 20 -1.83 10.79 -18.02
N PRO A 21 -2.66 11.11 -19.05
CA PRO A 21 -3.90 10.38 -19.32
C PRO A 21 -3.72 8.91 -19.73
N ILE A 22 -2.52 8.55 -20.18
CA ILE A 22 -2.18 7.21 -20.64
C ILE A 22 -0.89 6.69 -20.00
N ILE A 23 -0.44 7.32 -18.91
CA ILE A 23 0.83 7.00 -18.26
C ILE A 23 0.88 5.54 -17.81
N THR A 24 -0.26 5.00 -17.39
CA THR A 24 -0.44 3.58 -17.09
C THR A 24 -0.04 2.68 -18.26
N TYR A 25 -0.45 3.00 -19.49
CA TYR A 25 -0.12 2.18 -20.66
C TYR A 25 1.32 2.40 -21.14
N LEU A 26 1.83 3.63 -20.98
CA LEU A 26 3.21 3.98 -21.34
C LEU A 26 4.23 3.25 -20.46
N VAL A 27 3.97 3.15 -19.16
CA VAL A 27 4.81 2.43 -18.20
C VAL A 27 4.67 0.91 -18.35
N VAL A 28 3.45 0.39 -18.50
CA VAL A 28 3.21 -1.06 -18.66
C VAL A 28 3.82 -1.60 -19.97
N GLY A 29 3.84 -0.82 -21.05
CA GLY A 29 4.61 -1.11 -22.27
C GLY A 29 4.22 -2.38 -23.05
N SER A 30 3.18 -3.12 -22.62
CA SER A 30 2.77 -4.38 -23.23
C SER A 30 1.94 -4.17 -24.52
N LYS A 31 1.87 -5.20 -25.36
CA LYS A 31 1.03 -5.17 -26.58
C LYS A 31 -0.44 -4.90 -26.26
N LYS A 32 -0.94 -5.47 -25.16
CA LYS A 32 -2.32 -5.28 -24.68
C LYS A 32 -2.55 -3.85 -24.17
N ALA A 33 -1.57 -3.26 -23.49
CA ALA A 33 -1.62 -1.86 -23.07
C ALA A 33 -1.65 -0.90 -24.28
N ALA A 34 -0.87 -1.19 -25.32
CA ALA A 34 -0.90 -0.43 -26.57
C ALA A 34 -2.26 -0.53 -27.29
N GLU A 35 -2.87 -1.71 -27.32
CA GLU A 35 -4.22 -1.89 -27.89
C GLU A 35 -5.28 -1.10 -27.12
N GLU A 36 -5.21 -1.07 -25.78
CA GLU A 36 -6.16 -0.33 -24.95
C GLU A 36 -5.93 1.19 -25.02
N ALA A 37 -4.68 1.64 -25.05
CA ALA A 37 -4.36 3.05 -25.26
C ALA A 37 -4.83 3.55 -26.63
N CYS A 38 -4.66 2.75 -27.70
CA CYS A 38 -5.19 3.07 -29.03
C CYS A 38 -6.71 3.21 -29.05
N LYS A 39 -7.45 2.48 -28.21
CA LYS A 39 -8.91 2.67 -28.05
C LYS A 39 -9.24 3.97 -27.32
N GLN A 40 -8.40 4.37 -26.36
CA GLN A 40 -8.65 5.54 -25.52
C GLN A 40 -8.30 6.86 -26.22
N VAL A 41 -7.17 6.94 -26.94
CA VAL A 41 -6.69 8.18 -27.55
C VAL A 41 -6.54 8.12 -29.07
N GLY A 42 -6.70 6.94 -29.69
CA GLY A 42 -6.45 6.71 -31.12
C GLY A 42 -4.99 6.35 -31.42
N PRO A 43 -4.74 5.64 -32.53
CA PRO A 43 -3.41 5.13 -32.87
C PRO A 43 -2.38 6.23 -33.16
N GLU A 44 -2.80 7.35 -33.75
CA GLU A 44 -1.93 8.48 -34.08
C GLU A 44 -1.46 9.21 -32.80
N VAL A 45 -2.38 9.50 -31.88
CA VAL A 45 -2.07 10.16 -30.60
C VAL A 45 -1.25 9.25 -29.68
N TRP A 46 -1.55 7.94 -29.67
CA TRP A 46 -0.74 6.95 -28.96
C TRP A 46 0.69 6.91 -29.50
N GLY A 47 0.88 6.91 -30.82
CA GLY A 47 2.20 6.90 -31.44
C GLY A 47 3.07 8.07 -30.96
N ILE A 48 2.51 9.28 -30.96
CA ILE A 48 3.21 10.51 -30.56
C ILE A 48 3.54 10.52 -29.07
N LYS A 49 2.57 10.19 -28.20
CA LYS A 49 2.81 10.15 -26.75
C LYS A 49 3.82 9.06 -26.38
N ARG A 50 3.81 7.92 -27.08
CA ARG A 50 4.78 6.83 -26.90
C ARG A 50 6.17 7.22 -27.38
N GLU A 51 6.28 7.93 -28.49
CA GLU A 51 7.57 8.43 -28.98
C GLU A 51 8.19 9.42 -27.98
N LEU A 52 7.40 10.35 -27.43
CA LEU A 52 7.84 11.26 -26.38
C LEU A 52 8.30 10.50 -25.13
N TRP A 53 7.53 9.50 -24.69
CA TRP A 53 7.88 8.67 -23.54
C TRP A 53 9.19 7.89 -23.77
N ASN A 54 9.39 7.33 -24.96
CA ASN A 54 10.63 6.64 -25.30
C ASN A 54 11.84 7.58 -25.30
N LYS A 55 11.68 8.82 -25.79
CA LYS A 55 12.74 9.84 -25.74
C LYS A 55 13.11 10.18 -24.29
N LEU A 56 12.13 10.35 -23.41
CA LEU A 56 12.36 10.58 -21.97
C LEU A 56 13.06 9.38 -21.30
N CYS A 57 12.60 8.16 -21.56
CA CYS A 57 13.15 6.93 -20.99
C CYS A 57 14.42 6.41 -21.67
N SER A 58 14.93 7.08 -22.71
CA SER A 58 16.18 6.70 -23.39
C SER A 58 17.44 6.97 -22.56
N THR A 59 17.28 7.71 -21.47
CA THR A 59 18.33 8.05 -20.51
C THR A 59 18.25 7.15 -19.28
N GLU A 60 19.37 6.84 -18.63
CA GLU A 60 19.47 5.97 -17.43
C GLU A 60 18.91 6.65 -16.15
N HIS A 61 17.76 7.32 -16.25
CA HIS A 61 17.10 7.99 -15.12
C HIS A 61 16.01 7.07 -14.55
N VAL A 62 16.41 6.18 -13.64
CA VAL A 62 15.54 5.16 -13.01
C VAL A 62 14.38 5.83 -12.25
N GLU A 63 14.66 6.94 -11.59
CA GLU A 63 13.73 7.69 -10.76
C GLU A 63 12.54 8.27 -11.55
N LEU A 64 12.70 8.52 -12.86
CA LEU A 64 11.59 8.98 -13.71
C LEU A 64 10.54 7.87 -13.88
N LYS A 65 10.98 6.62 -14.05
CA LYS A 65 10.07 5.47 -14.21
C LYS A 65 9.42 5.07 -12.89
N GLU A 66 10.12 5.24 -11.78
CA GLU A 66 9.56 5.10 -10.44
C GLU A 66 8.47 6.15 -10.19
N ALA A 67 8.76 7.44 -10.44
CA ALA A 67 7.78 8.51 -10.31
C ALA A 67 6.55 8.34 -11.22
N ALA A 68 6.75 7.78 -12.42
CA ALA A 68 5.65 7.45 -13.33
C ALA A 68 4.86 6.20 -12.89
N SER A 69 5.50 5.24 -12.22
CA SER A 69 4.83 4.09 -11.60
C SER A 69 4.00 4.53 -10.39
N ASP A 70 4.52 5.47 -9.60
CA ASP A 70 3.77 6.09 -8.50
C ASP A 70 2.51 6.79 -9.01
N MET A 71 2.57 7.43 -10.18
CA MET A 71 1.39 8.00 -10.86
C MET A 71 0.34 6.95 -11.28
N ILE A 72 0.70 5.66 -11.40
CA ILE A 72 -0.26 4.58 -11.63
C ILE A 72 -0.97 4.20 -10.33
N VAL A 73 -0.20 4.17 -9.24
CA VAL A 73 -0.70 3.85 -7.89
C VAL A 73 -1.60 4.98 -7.37
N ALA A 74 -1.25 6.24 -7.65
CA ALA A 74 -1.94 7.42 -7.16
C ALA A 74 -2.14 8.50 -8.26
N PRO A 75 -2.97 8.23 -9.30
CA PRO A 75 -3.11 9.10 -10.49
C PRO A 75 -3.71 10.49 -10.21
N SER A 76 -4.36 10.67 -9.05
CA SER A 76 -4.95 11.94 -8.63
C SER A 76 -4.14 12.66 -7.54
N ASP A 77 -3.01 12.10 -7.10
CA ASP A 77 -2.17 12.68 -6.06
C ASP A 77 -1.29 13.79 -6.65
N MET A 78 -1.52 15.03 -6.18
CA MET A 78 -0.80 16.21 -6.66
C MET A 78 0.67 16.22 -6.26
N ASP A 79 1.05 15.58 -5.15
CA ASP A 79 2.44 15.49 -4.72
C ASP A 79 3.18 14.47 -5.59
N VAL A 80 2.55 13.33 -5.92
CA VAL A 80 3.10 12.34 -6.86
C VAL A 80 3.25 12.93 -8.26
N ARG A 81 2.23 13.67 -8.72
CA ARG A 81 2.31 14.45 -9.97
C ARG A 81 3.47 15.44 -9.92
N GLN A 82 3.66 16.12 -8.79
CA GLN A 82 4.74 17.08 -8.62
C GLN A 82 6.12 16.40 -8.61
N VAL A 83 6.24 15.20 -8.04
CA VAL A 83 7.45 14.38 -8.10
C VAL A 83 7.78 14.01 -9.55
N LEU A 84 6.80 13.55 -10.33
CA LEU A 84 7.01 13.29 -11.76
C LEU A 84 7.47 14.54 -12.52
N ILE A 85 6.86 15.70 -12.26
CA ILE A 85 7.28 16.99 -12.84
C ILE A 85 8.71 17.33 -12.41
N GLN A 86 9.09 17.08 -11.15
CA GLN A 86 10.46 17.33 -10.67
C GLN A 86 11.48 16.39 -11.32
N GLU A 87 11.15 15.12 -11.53
CA GLU A 87 12.07 14.19 -12.19
C GLU A 87 12.22 14.50 -13.68
N ILE A 88 11.14 14.86 -14.38
CA ILE A 88 11.23 15.36 -15.76
C ILE A 88 12.07 16.65 -15.82
N LEU A 89 11.86 17.56 -14.86
CA LEU A 89 12.64 18.80 -14.78
C LEU A 89 14.14 18.52 -14.54
N LYS A 90 14.48 17.65 -13.60
CA LYS A 90 15.87 17.26 -13.34
C LYS A 90 16.49 16.60 -14.57
N LEU A 91 15.72 15.77 -15.28
CA LEU A 91 16.17 15.12 -16.50
C LEU A 91 16.52 16.14 -17.58
N LEU A 92 15.65 17.12 -17.81
CA LEU A 92 15.86 18.20 -18.78
C LEU A 92 17.03 19.11 -18.38
N GLU A 93 17.12 19.48 -17.10
CA GLU A 93 18.25 20.29 -16.58
C GLU A 93 19.60 19.57 -16.73
N ARG A 94 19.63 18.24 -16.59
CA ARG A 94 20.85 17.42 -16.75
C ARG A 94 21.22 17.15 -18.21
N ASN A 95 20.27 17.24 -19.14
CA ASN A 95 20.44 16.89 -20.55
C ASN A 95 19.94 18.02 -21.47
N PRO A 96 20.80 19.01 -21.78
CA PRO A 96 20.40 20.13 -22.63
C PRO A 96 20.09 19.71 -24.08
N ASP A 97 20.80 18.71 -24.62
CA ASP A 97 20.56 18.19 -25.98
C ASP A 97 19.18 17.53 -26.08
N LEU A 98 18.80 16.74 -25.07
CA LEU A 98 17.47 16.13 -24.96
C LEU A 98 16.38 17.20 -24.78
N THR A 99 16.68 18.27 -24.04
CA THR A 99 15.75 19.39 -23.86
C THR A 99 15.45 20.09 -25.18
N GLU A 100 16.46 20.31 -26.03
CA GLU A 100 16.29 20.91 -27.35
C GLU A 100 15.52 19.97 -28.30
N GLU A 101 15.81 18.67 -28.26
CA GLU A 101 15.09 17.65 -29.02
C GLU A 101 13.60 17.57 -28.63
N ILE A 102 13.30 17.54 -27.32
CA ILE A 102 11.93 17.48 -26.81
C ILE A 102 11.18 18.80 -27.05
N SER A 103 11.88 19.95 -26.94
CA SER A 103 11.29 21.25 -27.28
C SER A 103 10.88 21.30 -28.75
N SER A 104 11.78 20.90 -29.67
CA SER A 104 11.47 20.83 -31.10
C SER A 104 10.35 19.82 -31.41
N PHE A 105 10.29 18.70 -30.69
CA PHE A 105 9.23 17.71 -30.84
C PHE A 105 7.87 18.26 -30.41
N ILE A 106 7.81 19.01 -29.30
CA ILE A 106 6.57 19.63 -28.80
C ILE A 106 6.15 20.82 -29.65
N GLU A 107 7.09 21.56 -30.23
CA GLU A 107 6.82 22.68 -31.14
C GLU A 107 6.36 22.23 -32.54
N ASP A 108 6.44 20.93 -32.86
CA ASP A 108 5.92 20.39 -34.11
C ASP A 108 4.42 20.69 -34.27
N GLU A 109 4.05 21.20 -35.44
CA GLU A 109 2.70 21.69 -35.74
C GLU A 109 1.64 20.59 -35.60
N ALA A 110 1.99 19.32 -35.84
CA ALA A 110 1.09 18.19 -35.64
C ALA A 110 0.84 17.89 -34.15
N VAL A 111 1.88 18.00 -33.32
CA VAL A 111 1.80 17.78 -31.87
C VAL A 111 0.99 18.90 -31.21
N GLN A 112 1.22 20.15 -31.61
CA GLN A 112 0.45 21.31 -31.12
C GLN A 112 -1.05 21.22 -31.45
N ARG A 113 -1.40 20.81 -32.68
CA ARG A 113 -2.81 20.62 -33.06
C ARG A 113 -3.50 19.58 -32.18
N LEU A 114 -2.87 18.43 -31.94
CA LEU A 114 -3.41 17.37 -31.10
C LEU A 114 -3.53 17.77 -29.62
N MET A 115 -2.59 18.56 -29.11
CA MET A 115 -2.64 19.15 -27.77
C MET A 115 -3.84 20.10 -27.59
N THR A 116 -4.16 20.89 -28.63
CA THR A 116 -5.33 21.78 -28.64
C THR A 116 -6.66 21.05 -28.85
N GLU A 117 -6.65 19.93 -29.57
CA GLU A 117 -7.86 19.12 -29.80
C GLU A 117 -8.23 18.26 -28.58
N ASP A 118 -7.26 17.70 -27.84
CA ASP A 118 -7.53 16.96 -26.59
C ASP A 118 -8.07 17.89 -25.49
N SER A 119 -7.56 19.12 -25.41
CA SER A 119 -8.08 20.16 -24.51
C SER A 119 -9.46 20.68 -24.93
N SER A 120 -9.73 20.79 -26.23
CA SER A 120 -11.05 21.17 -26.75
C SER A 120 -12.09 20.05 -26.59
N ALA A 121 -11.70 18.78 -26.76
CA ALA A 121 -12.54 17.61 -26.51
C ALA A 121 -12.92 17.51 -25.02
N ARG A 122 -12.01 17.88 -24.10
CA ARG A 122 -12.29 18.02 -22.65
C ARG A 122 -13.27 19.15 -22.36
N ILE A 123 -13.12 20.32 -23.00
CA ILE A 123 -14.08 21.43 -22.87
C ILE A 123 -15.45 21.03 -23.42
N ILE A 124 -15.51 20.30 -24.54
CA ILE A 124 -16.78 19.85 -25.13
C ILE A 124 -17.42 18.72 -24.30
N THR A 125 -16.66 17.77 -23.74
CA THR A 125 -17.23 16.74 -22.83
C THR A 125 -17.61 17.30 -21.46
N GLN A 126 -16.92 18.33 -20.95
CA GLN A 126 -17.36 19.09 -19.77
C GLN A 126 -18.63 19.91 -20.08
N ASN A 127 -18.67 20.63 -21.20
CA ASN A 127 -19.79 21.49 -21.56
C ASN A 127 -21.04 20.72 -22.02
N SER A 128 -20.89 19.55 -22.66
CA SER A 128 -22.03 18.68 -23.00
C SER A 128 -22.58 17.93 -21.77
N LYS A 129 -21.73 17.61 -20.77
CA LYS A 129 -22.19 17.19 -19.43
C LYS A 129 -22.85 18.33 -18.63
N GLN A 130 -22.55 19.59 -18.95
CA GLN A 130 -23.16 20.78 -18.35
C GLN A 130 -24.48 21.18 -19.04
N GLY A 131 -24.57 21.03 -20.36
CA GLY A 131 -25.77 21.31 -21.16
C GLY A 131 -26.89 20.28 -20.93
N LEU A 132 -26.55 18.99 -20.86
CA LEU A 132 -27.53 17.94 -20.50
C LEU A 132 -28.03 18.03 -19.05
N LYS A 133 -27.29 18.74 -18.17
CA LYS A 133 -27.74 19.06 -16.81
C LYS A 133 -28.77 20.19 -16.78
N GLN A 134 -28.65 21.22 -17.64
CA GLN A 134 -29.56 22.38 -17.59
C GLN A 134 -30.98 22.05 -18.08
N ASP A 135 -31.12 21.15 -19.07
CA ASP A 135 -32.44 20.77 -19.59
C ASP A 135 -33.13 19.69 -18.74
N LEU A 136 -32.38 18.87 -17.99
CA LEU A 136 -32.92 17.93 -17.00
C LEU A 136 -33.17 18.58 -15.62
N GLU A 137 -32.44 19.65 -15.26
CA GLU A 137 -32.63 20.41 -14.01
C GLU A 137 -33.84 21.36 -14.03
N GLN A 138 -34.45 21.64 -15.18
CA GLN A 138 -35.72 22.39 -15.21
C GLN A 138 -36.95 21.50 -15.02
N ALA A 139 -36.85 20.19 -15.28
CA ALA A 139 -37.97 19.25 -15.11
C ALA A 139 -37.98 18.52 -13.75
N SER A 140 -36.88 18.54 -12.98
CA SER A 140 -36.74 17.76 -11.73
C SER A 140 -36.28 18.61 -10.53
N LYS A 141 -36.80 19.84 -10.40
CA LYS A 141 -36.39 20.78 -9.35
C LYS A 141 -37.17 20.71 -8.03
N GLN A 142 -38.00 19.69 -7.82
CA GLN A 142 -38.80 19.59 -6.58
C GLN A 142 -38.46 18.43 -5.64
N ASP A 143 -37.83 17.31 -6.07
CA ASP A 143 -37.77 16.11 -5.20
C ASP A 143 -36.38 15.52 -4.87
N LEU A 144 -35.24 16.05 -5.37
CA LEU A 144 -33.94 15.34 -5.25
C LEU A 144 -32.78 16.08 -4.53
N GLN A 145 -33.00 17.26 -3.92
CA GLN A 145 -31.90 18.03 -3.29
C GLN A 145 -31.53 17.66 -1.84
N GLN A 146 -32.27 16.78 -1.14
CA GLN A 146 -32.00 16.50 0.28
C GLN A 146 -31.17 15.24 0.55
N GLY A 147 -31.11 14.26 -0.37
CA GLY A 147 -30.49 12.95 -0.12
C GLY A 147 -28.97 12.99 0.18
N PRO A 148 -28.12 13.52 -0.71
CA PRO A 148 -26.65 13.37 -0.58
C PRO A 148 -26.04 14.15 0.59
N LYS A 149 -26.59 15.34 0.90
CA LYS A 149 -26.12 16.17 2.03
C LYS A 149 -26.55 15.60 3.37
N GLN A 150 -27.77 15.05 3.46
CA GLN A 150 -28.25 14.42 4.68
C GLN A 150 -27.43 13.16 4.99
N THR A 151 -27.13 12.33 3.98
CA THR A 151 -26.27 11.15 4.16
C THR A 151 -24.88 11.49 4.68
N LEU A 152 -24.27 12.62 4.27
CA LEU A 152 -22.95 13.02 4.74
C LEU A 152 -22.97 13.59 6.17
N ILE A 153 -24.03 14.34 6.53
CA ILE A 153 -24.28 14.79 7.91
C ILE A 153 -24.50 13.59 8.84
N ASP A 154 -25.26 12.60 8.39
CA ASP A 154 -25.51 11.38 9.14
C ASP A 154 -24.22 10.59 9.38
N ARG A 155 -23.28 10.58 8.42
CA ARG A 155 -21.94 9.97 8.57
C ARG A 155 -21.07 10.65 9.62
N ILE A 156 -21.04 11.99 9.68
CA ILE A 156 -20.32 12.71 10.75
C ILE A 156 -20.93 12.40 12.12
N ARG A 157 -22.27 12.42 12.20
CA ARG A 157 -22.99 12.18 13.46
C ARG A 157 -22.62 10.82 14.09
N VAL A 158 -22.32 9.81 13.28
CA VAL A 158 -21.85 8.50 13.78
C VAL A 158 -20.60 8.66 14.65
N PHE A 159 -19.57 9.36 14.17
CA PHE A 159 -18.35 9.55 14.95
C PHE A 159 -18.52 10.57 16.09
N GLU A 160 -19.38 11.57 15.95
CA GLU A 160 -19.75 12.45 17.08
C GLU A 160 -20.41 11.68 18.22
N GLU A 161 -21.33 10.76 17.91
CA GLU A 161 -21.98 9.89 18.88
C GLU A 161 -20.97 8.94 19.52
N PHE A 162 -20.05 8.40 18.74
CA PHE A 162 -18.97 7.57 19.25
C PHE A 162 -18.10 8.34 20.24
N ASN A 163 -17.66 9.54 19.85
CA ASN A 163 -16.85 10.44 20.67
C ASN A 163 -17.58 10.83 21.95
N ARG A 164 -18.88 11.15 21.89
CA ARG A 164 -19.69 11.50 23.07
C ARG A 164 -19.73 10.35 24.09
N MET A 165 -19.85 9.11 23.63
CA MET A 165 -19.81 7.94 24.51
C MET A 165 -18.45 7.80 25.21
N LEU A 166 -17.35 7.95 24.47
CA LEU A 166 -15.98 7.85 25.00
C LEU A 166 -15.67 9.01 25.98
N GLU A 167 -16.08 10.23 25.64
CA GLU A 167 -15.94 11.42 26.50
C GLU A 167 -16.68 11.29 27.82
N ALA A 168 -17.90 10.74 27.80
CA ALA A 168 -18.68 10.50 29.02
C ALA A 168 -17.93 9.58 29.98
N PHE A 169 -17.25 8.55 29.45
CA PHE A 169 -16.40 7.67 30.25
C PHE A 169 -15.18 8.40 30.81
N VAL A 170 -14.46 9.14 29.97
CA VAL A 170 -13.27 9.91 30.40
C VAL A 170 -13.66 10.89 31.51
N THR A 171 -14.74 11.65 31.32
CA THR A 171 -15.21 12.65 32.29
C THR A 171 -15.59 12.01 33.62
N LYS A 172 -16.29 10.86 33.60
CA LYS A 172 -16.67 10.14 34.81
C LYS A 172 -15.46 9.66 35.62
N ASN A 173 -14.42 9.16 34.94
CA ASN A 173 -13.24 8.60 35.60
C ASN A 173 -12.23 9.69 36.05
N VAL A 174 -12.09 10.77 35.28
CA VAL A 174 -11.27 11.94 35.67
C VAL A 174 -11.85 12.61 36.92
N ASN A 175 -13.18 12.78 37.00
CA ASN A 175 -13.83 13.37 38.17
C ASN A 175 -13.75 12.51 39.43
N SER A 176 -13.52 11.19 39.30
CA SER A 176 -13.32 10.29 40.45
C SER A 176 -11.86 10.23 40.96
N GLN A 177 -10.91 10.86 40.26
CA GLN A 177 -9.46 10.77 40.56
C GLN A 177 -8.80 12.09 41.00
N VAL A 178 -9.54 13.17 41.29
CA VAL A 178 -8.94 14.50 41.60
C VAL A 178 -8.52 14.58 43.09
N PRO A 179 -7.24 14.94 43.38
CA PRO A 179 -6.89 16.35 43.51
C PRO A 179 -5.81 16.84 42.54
N GLU A 180 -6.17 17.92 41.83
CA GLU A 180 -5.37 18.98 41.22
C GLU A 180 -3.98 18.64 40.64
N LYS A 181 -3.93 18.43 39.32
CA LYS A 181 -3.10 19.19 38.35
C LYS A 181 -3.09 18.49 36.99
N PHE A 182 -4.07 18.76 36.14
CA PHE A 182 -3.90 18.66 34.69
C PHE A 182 -4.80 19.70 34.03
N LYS A 183 -4.28 20.92 33.92
CA LYS A 183 -4.76 21.86 32.90
C LYS A 183 -4.21 21.39 31.56
N MET A 184 -5.08 21.27 30.57
CA MET A 184 -4.72 21.15 29.15
C MET A 184 -3.71 22.25 28.78
N PRO A 185 -2.61 21.95 28.07
CA PRO A 185 -1.80 23.00 27.47
C PRO A 185 -2.44 23.47 26.17
N ASP A 186 -2.68 24.78 26.09
CA ASP A 186 -2.98 25.48 24.86
C ASP A 186 -1.82 25.37 23.86
N ILE A 187 -2.17 25.39 22.59
CA ILE A 187 -1.27 25.35 21.44
C ILE A 187 -0.41 26.63 21.43
N GLU A 188 0.91 26.50 21.64
CA GLU A 188 1.88 27.54 21.29
C GLU A 188 3.01 26.98 20.39
N LYS A 189 3.39 27.82 19.42
CA LYS A 189 4.48 27.62 18.43
C LYS A 189 5.86 27.91 19.04
N PRO A 190 6.96 27.50 18.38
CA PRO A 190 8.21 27.15 19.04
C PRO A 190 9.18 28.33 19.15
N ASP A 191 10.02 28.30 20.19
CA ASP A 191 11.28 29.05 20.19
C ASP A 191 12.45 28.22 20.73
N GLN A 192 13.64 28.62 20.30
CA GLN A 192 14.87 27.86 20.13
C GLN A 192 15.69 27.63 21.42
N GLY A 193 16.40 26.49 21.46
CA GLY A 193 17.86 26.50 21.65
C GLY A 193 18.46 26.07 23.01
N LEU A 194 19.56 25.28 22.88
CA LEU A 194 20.63 24.94 23.84
C LEU A 194 20.26 23.83 24.86
N GLY A 195 20.82 22.62 24.87
CA GLY A 195 22.14 22.10 24.47
C GLY A 195 22.89 21.65 25.72
N ILE A 196 23.25 20.36 25.86
CA ILE A 196 24.42 19.84 26.62
C ILE A 196 24.66 18.36 26.26
N VAL A 197 25.93 18.07 25.98
CA VAL A 197 26.55 16.79 25.61
C VAL A 197 26.90 15.97 26.87
N GLY A 198 26.73 14.63 26.80
CA GLY A 198 27.20 13.70 27.84
C GLY A 198 27.33 12.25 27.36
N LYS A 199 28.56 11.88 27.00
CA LYS A 199 29.17 10.59 26.57
C LYS A 199 28.43 9.25 26.76
N LYS A 200 28.51 8.45 25.68
CA LYS A 200 28.08 7.05 25.48
C LYS A 200 28.74 6.06 26.46
N SER A 201 27.92 5.13 26.98
CA SER A 201 28.34 3.88 27.61
C SER A 201 27.97 2.69 26.71
N ALA A 202 28.67 1.58 26.87
CA ALA A 202 28.68 0.35 26.06
C ALA A 202 27.35 -0.43 25.98
N SER A 203 26.22 0.20 26.30
CA SER A 203 24.85 -0.26 26.03
C SER A 203 24.31 0.20 24.66
N ALA A 204 25.01 1.10 23.95
CA ALA A 204 24.60 1.60 22.64
C ALA A 204 24.75 0.57 21.50
N SER A 205 25.79 -0.28 21.53
CA SER A 205 26.04 -1.26 20.45
C SER A 205 25.10 -2.47 20.45
N ARG A 206 24.36 -2.73 21.54
CA ARG A 206 23.27 -3.73 21.57
C ARG A 206 21.92 -3.18 21.12
N ILE A 207 21.74 -1.85 21.16
CA ILE A 207 20.54 -1.18 20.65
C ILE A 207 20.64 -0.97 19.14
N GLU A 208 21.85 -0.81 18.58
CA GLU A 208 22.08 -0.77 17.12
C GLU A 208 21.77 -2.12 16.45
N GLN A 209 22.18 -3.26 17.04
CA GLN A 209 21.86 -4.60 16.48
C GLN A 209 20.36 -4.98 16.58
N ILE A 210 19.59 -4.36 17.49
CA ILE A 210 18.13 -4.55 17.58
C ILE A 210 17.38 -3.50 16.73
N ALA A 211 18.06 -2.42 16.30
CA ALA A 211 17.49 -1.39 15.43
C ALA A 211 17.50 -1.80 13.95
N GLU A 212 18.47 -2.62 13.50
CA GLU A 212 18.51 -3.10 12.10
C GLU A 212 17.33 -4.02 11.75
N ILE A 213 16.82 -4.81 12.69
CA ILE A 213 15.62 -5.65 12.47
C ILE A 213 14.31 -4.81 12.51
N ARG A 214 14.34 -3.59 13.05
CA ARG A 214 13.17 -2.69 13.15
C ARG A 214 13.05 -1.69 12.01
N GLN A 215 14.03 -1.56 11.13
CA GLN A 215 13.99 -0.59 10.02
C GLN A 215 13.24 -1.11 8.79
N ILE A 216 13.10 -2.42 8.60
CA ILE A 216 12.41 -2.99 7.43
C ILE A 216 10.88 -2.94 7.59
N ALA A 217 10.34 -2.95 8.81
CA ALA A 217 8.88 -2.92 9.05
C ALA A 217 8.29 -1.52 9.28
N ARG A 218 9.11 -0.46 9.37
CA ARG A 218 8.63 0.91 9.63
C ARG A 218 8.48 1.77 8.39
N THR A 219 9.16 1.42 7.30
CA THR A 219 9.08 2.15 6.04
C THR A 219 7.80 1.88 5.26
N ASP A 220 7.15 0.73 5.45
CA ASP A 220 5.92 0.40 4.70
C ASP A 220 4.66 0.77 5.48
N PHE A 221 4.66 0.66 6.81
CA PHE A 221 3.53 1.10 7.65
C PHE A 221 3.40 2.64 7.71
N ALA A 222 4.52 3.37 7.75
CA ALA A 222 4.50 4.83 7.72
C ALA A 222 4.15 5.40 6.33
N ARG A 223 4.54 4.69 5.25
CA ARG A 223 4.22 5.06 3.86
C ARG A 223 2.76 4.71 3.52
N ALA A 224 2.23 3.60 4.03
CA ALA A 224 0.81 3.24 3.91
C ALA A 224 -0.09 4.20 4.70
N GLU A 225 0.30 4.60 5.92
CA GLU A 225 -0.51 5.55 6.70
C GLU A 225 -0.42 6.98 6.14
N ALA A 226 0.72 7.36 5.54
CA ALA A 226 0.87 8.62 4.79
C ALA A 226 0.08 8.61 3.45
N ALA A 227 0.08 7.50 2.72
CA ALA A 227 -0.73 7.33 1.51
C ALA A 227 -2.23 7.32 1.82
N ARG A 228 -2.65 6.73 2.95
CA ARG A 228 -4.03 6.78 3.45
C ARG A 228 -4.46 8.20 3.86
N THR A 229 -3.54 9.02 4.38
CA THR A 229 -3.82 10.43 4.66
C THR A 229 -3.82 11.32 3.42
N ASN A 230 -3.11 10.93 2.35
CA ASN A 230 -2.99 11.70 1.11
C ASN A 230 -4.08 11.37 0.07
N LEU A 231 -4.62 10.15 0.06
CA LEU A 231 -5.75 9.75 -0.81
C LEU A 231 -7.10 10.42 -0.44
N VAL A 232 -7.22 11.03 0.74
CA VAL A 232 -8.45 11.71 1.21
C VAL A 232 -8.54 13.16 0.69
N LYS A 233 -7.53 13.69 0.00
CA LYS A 233 -7.45 15.11 -0.40
C LYS A 233 -7.80 15.42 -1.86
N VAL A 234 -8.80 14.75 -2.43
CA VAL A 234 -9.39 15.19 -3.73
C VAL A 234 -10.92 15.37 -3.60
N ASN A 235 -11.29 16.57 -3.13
CA ASN A 235 -12.57 17.31 -3.24
C ASN A 235 -13.88 16.76 -2.63
N PHE A 236 -14.04 16.94 -1.30
CA PHE A 236 -15.27 17.47 -0.64
C PHE A 236 -14.89 18.40 0.54
N GLU A 237 -14.70 19.70 0.27
CA GLU A 237 -13.76 20.61 0.98
C GLU A 237 -14.13 21.14 2.38
N LYS A 238 -15.06 20.54 3.14
CA LYS A 238 -15.27 20.96 4.54
C LYS A 238 -15.73 19.83 5.46
N THR A 239 -16.52 18.91 4.91
CA THR A 239 -17.24 17.87 5.64
C THR A 239 -16.41 16.58 5.77
N ASP A 240 -15.52 16.29 4.82
CA ASP A 240 -14.53 15.20 4.96
C ASP A 240 -13.45 15.54 5.99
N ILE A 241 -13.06 16.82 6.09
CA ILE A 241 -12.17 17.32 7.14
C ILE A 241 -12.83 17.15 8.52
N GLU A 242 -14.14 17.38 8.62
CA GLU A 242 -14.89 17.23 9.87
C GLU A 242 -15.02 15.78 10.29
N LEU A 243 -15.32 14.86 9.37
CA LEU A 243 -15.29 13.42 9.64
C LEU A 243 -13.89 12.94 10.06
N GLN A 244 -12.85 13.42 9.38
CA GLN A 244 -11.46 13.11 9.73
C GLN A 244 -11.10 13.65 11.12
N ASN A 245 -11.54 14.87 11.46
CA ASN A 245 -11.34 15.45 12.79
C ASN A 245 -12.04 14.61 13.87
N GLU A 246 -13.27 14.17 13.62
CA GLU A 246 -13.99 13.32 14.57
C GLU A 246 -13.33 11.94 14.73
N SER A 247 -12.80 11.34 13.66
CA SER A 247 -12.01 10.11 13.72
C SER A 247 -10.70 10.30 14.52
N GLN A 248 -9.99 11.40 14.30
CA GLN A 248 -8.78 11.75 15.06
C GLN A 248 -9.08 11.99 16.55
N LYS A 249 -10.24 12.56 16.85
CA LYS A 249 -10.74 12.74 18.21
C LYS A 249 -11.04 11.39 18.86
N THR A 250 -11.67 10.46 18.13
CA THR A 250 -11.87 9.07 18.61
C THR A 250 -10.56 8.42 18.98
N GLN A 251 -9.55 8.49 18.09
CA GLN A 251 -8.22 7.93 18.36
C GLN A 251 -7.60 8.54 19.63
N SER A 252 -7.72 9.85 19.82
CA SER A 252 -7.20 10.57 20.98
C SER A 252 -7.89 10.12 22.28
N LEU A 253 -9.21 9.98 22.26
CA LEU A 253 -10.00 9.51 23.40
C LEU A 253 -9.68 8.05 23.75
N LEU A 254 -9.58 7.15 22.75
CA LEU A 254 -9.20 5.76 22.98
C LEU A 254 -7.79 5.63 23.55
N SER A 255 -6.84 6.43 23.05
CA SER A 255 -5.48 6.51 23.61
C SER A 255 -5.50 6.95 25.07
N LEU A 256 -6.30 7.97 25.41
CA LEU A 256 -6.46 8.42 26.79
C LEU A 256 -7.06 7.32 27.68
N ILE A 257 -8.15 6.69 27.24
CA ILE A 257 -8.81 5.59 27.96
C ILE A 257 -7.83 4.44 28.17
N SER A 258 -6.98 4.14 27.18
CA SER A 258 -6.01 3.07 27.28
C SER A 258 -4.99 3.27 28.41
N ARG A 259 -4.74 4.52 28.83
CA ARG A 259 -3.83 4.91 29.92
C ARG A 259 -4.51 5.00 31.29
N LEU A 260 -5.84 4.96 31.35
CA LEU A 260 -6.57 4.98 32.62
C LEU A 260 -6.45 3.61 33.32
N GLU A 261 -6.24 3.64 34.63
CA GLU A 261 -6.20 2.45 35.49
C GLU A 261 -7.62 2.10 35.98
N GLY A 262 -8.00 0.82 35.91
CA GLY A 262 -9.24 0.31 36.52
C GLY A 262 -10.00 -0.73 35.70
N THR A 263 -10.87 -1.48 36.37
CA THR A 263 -11.70 -2.56 35.80
C THR A 263 -12.74 -2.07 34.78
N ASN A 264 -13.09 -0.78 34.81
CA ASN A 264 -14.06 -0.21 33.89
C ASN A 264 -13.51 -0.01 32.46
N LYS A 265 -12.19 -0.18 32.26
CA LYS A 265 -11.53 -0.07 30.95
C LYS A 265 -12.01 -1.17 29.99
N GLU A 266 -12.12 -2.41 30.47
CA GLU A 266 -12.58 -3.53 29.66
C GLU A 266 -14.05 -3.32 29.23
N GLU A 267 -14.89 -2.86 30.16
CA GLU A 267 -16.30 -2.56 29.88
C GLU A 267 -16.46 -1.45 28.82
N ILE A 268 -15.67 -0.37 28.88
CA ILE A 268 -15.75 0.68 27.86
C ILE A 268 -15.18 0.25 26.52
N MET A 269 -14.14 -0.59 26.48
CA MET A 269 -13.63 -1.15 25.23
C MET A 269 -14.64 -2.10 24.58
N GLU A 270 -15.33 -2.92 25.38
CA GLU A 270 -16.43 -3.77 24.90
C GLU A 270 -17.57 -2.91 24.33
N LYS A 271 -17.97 -1.83 25.02
CA LYS A 271 -18.97 -0.87 24.49
C LYS A 271 -18.50 -0.14 23.24
N ALA A 272 -17.23 0.25 23.18
CA ALA A 272 -16.64 0.90 22.02
C ALA A 272 -16.65 -0.01 20.80
N LEU A 273 -16.30 -1.28 21.00
CA LEU A 273 -16.39 -2.30 19.97
C LEU A 273 -17.84 -2.54 19.54
N ASP A 274 -18.77 -2.69 20.49
CA ASP A 274 -20.20 -2.85 20.20
C ASP A 274 -20.77 -1.68 19.39
N PHE A 275 -20.34 -0.45 19.70
CA PHE A 275 -20.71 0.73 18.94
C PHE A 275 -20.17 0.64 17.51
N ALA A 276 -18.85 0.42 17.38
CA ALA A 276 -18.18 0.30 16.09
C ALA A 276 -18.86 -0.77 15.22
N SER A 277 -19.14 -1.95 15.77
CA SER A 277 -19.75 -3.08 15.07
C SER A 277 -21.17 -2.81 14.55
N ARG A 278 -21.89 -1.82 15.12
CA ARG A 278 -23.26 -1.46 14.72
C ARG A 278 -23.32 -0.31 13.71
N ILE A 279 -22.19 0.29 13.37
CA ILE A 279 -22.13 1.37 12.38
C ILE A 279 -22.64 0.84 11.03
N GLN A 280 -23.61 1.52 10.44
CA GLN A 280 -24.26 1.04 9.21
C GLN A 280 -23.37 1.19 7.97
N TYR A 281 -22.54 2.23 7.93
CA TYR A 281 -21.60 2.49 6.84
C TYR A 281 -20.37 1.60 6.97
N GLY A 282 -20.10 0.76 5.97
CA GLY A 282 -19.04 -0.26 6.02
C GLY A 282 -17.63 0.33 6.20
N ASP A 283 -17.35 1.43 5.51
CA ASP A 283 -16.10 2.20 5.63
C ASP A 283 -15.92 2.81 7.03
N LEU A 284 -16.97 3.42 7.59
CA LEU A 284 -16.91 3.99 8.95
C LEU A 284 -16.83 2.89 10.02
N ARG A 285 -17.49 1.75 9.78
CA ARG A 285 -17.38 0.56 10.62
C ARG A 285 -15.95 0.05 10.63
N ALA A 286 -15.33 -0.12 9.47
CA ALA A 286 -13.94 -0.56 9.36
C ALA A 286 -12.98 0.41 10.07
N GLN A 287 -13.13 1.71 9.85
CA GLN A 287 -12.34 2.73 10.53
C GLN A 287 -12.51 2.67 12.05
N ALA A 288 -13.74 2.63 12.56
CA ALA A 288 -14.00 2.59 14.00
C ALA A 288 -13.47 1.29 14.65
N LEU A 289 -13.67 0.13 14.01
CA LEU A 289 -13.11 -1.14 14.48
C LEU A 289 -11.58 -1.08 14.54
N SER A 290 -10.94 -0.55 13.49
CA SER A 290 -9.48 -0.42 13.41
C SER A 290 -8.90 0.54 14.44
N LEU A 291 -9.67 1.54 14.89
CA LEU A 291 -9.29 2.42 15.99
C LEU A 291 -9.41 1.73 17.36
N VAL A 292 -10.42 0.87 17.56
CA VAL A 292 -10.67 0.20 18.85
C VAL A 292 -9.73 -0.97 19.08
N ILE A 293 -9.46 -1.79 18.06
CA ILE A 293 -8.67 -3.04 18.13
C ILE A 293 -7.31 -2.86 18.84
N PRO A 294 -6.49 -1.83 18.55
CA PRO A 294 -5.20 -1.61 19.20
C PRO A 294 -5.27 -1.45 20.72
N HIS A 295 -6.45 -1.13 21.26
CA HIS A 295 -6.68 -0.89 22.67
C HIS A 295 -7.34 -2.08 23.40
N LEU A 296 -7.72 -3.14 22.66
CA LEU A 296 -8.26 -4.37 23.23
C LEU A 296 -7.18 -5.14 24.01
N ASN A 297 -7.42 -5.36 25.30
CA ASN A 297 -6.51 -6.02 26.23
C ASN A 297 -7.31 -6.83 27.25
N GLY A 298 -6.62 -7.64 28.05
CA GLY A 298 -7.24 -8.43 29.11
C GLY A 298 -7.75 -9.80 28.63
N PRO A 299 -8.43 -10.56 29.50
CA PRO A 299 -8.81 -11.96 29.25
C PRO A 299 -9.84 -12.13 28.14
N LYS A 300 -10.66 -11.10 27.85
CA LYS A 300 -11.67 -11.12 26.78
C LYS A 300 -11.12 -10.73 25.40
N LYS A 301 -9.82 -10.44 25.27
CA LYS A 301 -9.24 -9.91 24.02
C LYS A 301 -9.55 -10.77 22.80
N THR A 302 -9.44 -12.09 22.92
CA THR A 302 -9.71 -13.01 21.80
C THR A 302 -11.18 -12.95 21.37
N GLU A 303 -12.11 -13.08 22.31
CA GLU A 303 -13.56 -12.97 22.07
C GLU A 303 -13.94 -11.62 21.42
N LEU A 304 -13.31 -10.52 21.85
CA LEU A 304 -13.57 -9.19 21.29
C LEU A 304 -13.01 -9.04 19.87
N ILE A 305 -11.84 -9.61 19.57
CA ILE A 305 -11.31 -9.59 18.20
C ILE A 305 -12.16 -10.49 17.28
N GLU A 306 -12.65 -11.63 17.76
CA GLU A 306 -13.60 -12.47 17.02
C GLU A 306 -14.87 -11.71 16.65
N LYS A 307 -15.45 -10.98 17.61
CA LYS A 307 -16.60 -10.09 17.33
C LYS A 307 -16.26 -9.01 16.30
N ALA A 308 -15.04 -8.46 16.34
CA ALA A 308 -14.59 -7.47 15.37
C ALA A 308 -14.47 -8.08 13.97
N LEU A 309 -13.91 -9.28 13.85
CA LEU A 309 -13.78 -10.03 12.60
C LEU A 309 -15.16 -10.44 12.04
N ASP A 310 -16.07 -10.91 12.90
CA ASP A 310 -17.46 -11.19 12.52
C ASP A 310 -18.15 -9.94 11.97
N SER A 311 -18.03 -8.80 12.68
CA SER A 311 -18.59 -7.53 12.21
C SER A 311 -17.98 -7.06 10.88
N ALA A 312 -16.66 -7.23 10.72
CA ALA A 312 -15.95 -6.92 9.48
C ALA A 312 -16.39 -7.82 8.33
N SER A 313 -16.72 -9.09 8.57
CA SER A 313 -17.21 -10.00 7.52
C SER A 313 -18.50 -9.52 6.84
N HIS A 314 -19.26 -8.65 7.52
CA HIS A 314 -20.49 -8.03 7.00
C HIS A 314 -20.24 -6.70 6.25
N ILE A 315 -18.99 -6.30 6.06
CA ILE A 315 -18.62 -5.12 5.24
C ILE A 315 -18.50 -5.56 3.79
N HIS A 316 -19.16 -4.85 2.87
CA HIS A 316 -19.16 -5.21 1.45
C HIS A 316 -17.83 -4.96 0.76
N ASP A 317 -17.18 -3.84 1.07
CA ASP A 317 -15.90 -3.45 0.51
C ASP A 317 -14.76 -4.26 1.13
N GLU A 318 -13.88 -4.82 0.31
CA GLU A 318 -12.85 -5.74 0.77
C GLU A 318 -11.63 -5.04 1.34
N ASP A 319 -11.30 -3.86 0.81
CA ASP A 319 -10.19 -3.04 1.28
C ASP A 319 -10.51 -2.56 2.70
N GLU A 320 -11.79 -2.25 2.96
CA GLU A 320 -12.28 -1.95 4.30
C GLU A 320 -12.27 -3.18 5.23
N ARG A 321 -12.49 -4.40 4.71
CA ARG A 321 -12.31 -5.63 5.52
C ARG A 321 -10.85 -5.89 5.84
N GLU A 322 -9.96 -5.71 4.86
CA GLU A 322 -8.52 -5.83 5.03
C GLU A 322 -7.99 -4.81 6.05
N LEU A 323 -8.51 -3.57 6.04
CA LEU A 323 -8.16 -2.55 7.03
C LEU A 323 -8.37 -3.05 8.46
N VAL A 324 -9.53 -3.67 8.73
CA VAL A 324 -9.82 -4.26 10.05
C VAL A 324 -8.84 -5.38 10.37
N ILE A 325 -8.62 -6.31 9.45
CA ILE A 325 -7.70 -7.45 9.66
C ILE A 325 -6.28 -6.96 9.95
N SER A 326 -5.79 -6.02 9.15
CA SER A 326 -4.45 -5.43 9.27
C SER A 326 -4.25 -4.72 10.59
N SER A 327 -5.29 -4.10 11.14
CA SER A 327 -5.23 -3.46 12.47
C SER A 327 -4.98 -4.46 13.61
N ILE A 328 -5.28 -5.75 13.42
CA ILE A 328 -5.07 -6.80 14.44
C ILE A 328 -3.61 -7.28 14.47
N LEU A 329 -2.95 -7.34 13.31
CA LEU A 329 -1.65 -8.00 13.11
C LEU A 329 -0.54 -7.51 14.07
N PRO A 330 -0.35 -6.19 14.29
CA PRO A 330 0.68 -5.70 15.22
C PRO A 330 0.46 -6.14 16.68
N HIS A 331 -0.75 -6.60 17.00
CA HIS A 331 -1.19 -6.93 18.35
C HIS A 331 -1.33 -8.43 18.61
N LEU A 332 -0.88 -9.29 17.70
CA LEU A 332 -0.89 -10.77 17.84
C LEU A 332 0.18 -11.26 18.82
N ARG A 333 -0.14 -11.18 20.13
CA ARG A 333 0.73 -11.57 21.24
C ARG A 333 -0.09 -12.05 22.44
N GLY A 334 0.53 -12.89 23.27
CA GLY A 334 -0.03 -13.36 24.53
C GLY A 334 -0.86 -14.64 24.40
N PRO A 335 -1.59 -15.03 25.46
CA PRO A 335 -2.49 -16.18 25.42
C PRO A 335 -3.59 -15.98 24.37
N GLY A 336 -3.96 -17.03 23.64
CA GLY A 336 -4.96 -17.00 22.57
C GLY A 336 -4.44 -16.51 21.21
N LYS A 337 -3.12 -16.31 21.05
CA LYS A 337 -2.52 -15.88 19.78
C LYS A 337 -2.82 -16.86 18.63
N GLU A 338 -2.75 -18.16 18.88
CA GLU A 338 -2.98 -19.19 17.87
C GLU A 338 -4.42 -19.15 17.34
N GLU A 339 -5.40 -19.04 18.25
CA GLU A 339 -6.82 -18.90 17.93
C GLU A 339 -7.08 -17.61 17.13
N LEU A 340 -6.45 -16.49 17.50
CA LEU A 340 -6.54 -15.26 16.73
C LEU A 340 -5.99 -15.39 15.31
N ILE A 341 -4.84 -16.05 15.14
CA ILE A 341 -4.27 -16.30 13.81
C ILE A 341 -5.21 -17.21 13.01
N GLU A 342 -5.74 -18.25 13.64
CA GLU A 342 -6.70 -19.17 13.04
C GLU A 342 -7.93 -18.42 12.50
N ASN A 343 -8.50 -17.52 13.31
CA ASN A 343 -9.65 -16.70 12.95
C ASN A 343 -9.32 -15.72 11.82
N ILE A 344 -8.15 -15.08 11.84
CA ILE A 344 -7.72 -14.19 10.75
C ILE A 344 -7.59 -14.96 9.44
N LEU A 345 -6.95 -16.13 9.44
CA LEU A 345 -6.82 -16.97 8.25
C LEU A 345 -8.20 -17.40 7.72
N GLY A 346 -9.10 -17.81 8.62
CA GLY A 346 -10.47 -18.17 8.29
C GLY A 346 -11.29 -17.02 7.68
N SER A 347 -11.19 -15.81 8.25
CA SER A 347 -11.86 -14.62 7.68
C SER A 347 -11.25 -14.21 6.34
N SER A 348 -9.93 -14.31 6.19
CA SER A 348 -9.20 -13.93 4.97
C SER A 348 -9.55 -14.82 3.77
N PHE A 349 -9.94 -16.07 4.03
CA PHE A 349 -10.37 -17.01 2.99
C PHE A 349 -11.52 -16.46 2.14
N TYR A 350 -12.43 -15.69 2.74
CA TYR A 350 -13.62 -15.14 2.10
C TYR A 350 -13.39 -13.79 1.37
N LEU A 351 -12.16 -13.29 1.35
CA LEU A 351 -11.80 -12.16 0.48
C LEU A 351 -11.85 -12.61 -0.99
N LYS A 352 -12.31 -11.74 -1.89
CA LYS A 352 -12.39 -12.02 -3.33
C LYS A 352 -11.05 -11.75 -4.02
N TYR A 353 -10.36 -10.67 -3.66
CA TYR A 353 -9.08 -10.31 -4.28
C TYR A 353 -7.92 -11.13 -3.72
N GLY A 354 -7.09 -11.68 -4.62
CA GLY A 354 -5.95 -12.52 -4.26
C GLY A 354 -4.81 -11.76 -3.57
N ASP A 355 -4.63 -10.49 -3.93
CA ASP A 355 -3.55 -9.65 -3.38
C ASP A 355 -3.71 -9.45 -1.87
N ALA A 356 -4.93 -9.12 -1.40
CA ALA A 356 -5.21 -8.96 0.03
C ALA A 356 -4.93 -10.24 0.84
N LYS A 357 -5.25 -11.42 0.29
CA LYS A 357 -4.97 -12.71 0.94
C LYS A 357 -3.47 -12.94 1.10
N PHE A 358 -2.71 -12.65 0.04
CA PHE A 358 -1.26 -12.71 0.07
C PHE A 358 -0.68 -11.74 1.10
N GLN A 359 -1.14 -10.49 1.13
CA GLN A 359 -0.66 -9.48 2.09
C GLN A 359 -0.93 -9.86 3.54
N ILE A 360 -2.12 -10.39 3.83
CA ILE A 360 -2.46 -10.88 5.18
C ILE A 360 -1.55 -12.06 5.57
N LEU A 361 -1.37 -13.03 4.68
CA LEU A 361 -0.50 -14.18 4.95
C LEU A 361 0.97 -13.77 5.15
N SER A 362 1.48 -12.89 4.29
CA SER A 362 2.81 -12.30 4.40
C SER A 362 2.99 -11.62 5.76
N SER A 363 2.01 -10.81 6.16
CA SER A 363 2.04 -10.08 7.42
C SER A 363 1.85 -10.98 8.65
N LEU A 364 1.19 -12.14 8.51
CA LEU A 364 1.10 -13.16 9.56
C LEU A 364 2.39 -13.96 9.71
N THR A 365 3.23 -14.06 8.67
CA THR A 365 4.42 -14.91 8.64
C THR A 365 5.35 -14.68 9.85
N PRO A 366 5.71 -13.46 10.25
CA PRO A 366 6.54 -13.22 11.45
C PRO A 366 5.89 -13.72 12.75
N HIS A 367 4.57 -13.88 12.77
CA HIS A 367 3.80 -14.37 13.92
C HIS A 367 3.64 -15.89 13.92
N LEU A 368 3.98 -16.59 12.84
CA LEU A 368 3.96 -18.05 12.78
C LEU A 368 5.20 -18.69 13.43
N TYR A 369 6.27 -17.92 13.65
CA TYR A 369 7.51 -18.43 14.23
C TYR A 369 7.32 -19.06 15.61
N GLY A 370 7.85 -20.28 15.76
CA GLY A 370 7.74 -21.09 16.97
C GLY A 370 6.39 -21.78 17.16
N LEU A 371 5.41 -21.56 16.27
CA LEU A 371 4.16 -22.31 16.29
C LEU A 371 4.37 -23.70 15.69
N ARG A 372 3.85 -24.72 16.37
CA ARG A 372 3.71 -26.09 15.84
C ARG A 372 2.24 -26.48 15.73
N ASN A 373 1.35 -25.49 15.64
CA ASN A 373 -0.08 -25.72 15.54
C ASN A 373 -0.41 -26.13 14.10
N LYS A 374 -0.71 -27.42 13.93
CA LYS A 374 -1.04 -28.00 12.63
C LYS A 374 -2.26 -27.32 11.99
N THR A 375 -3.29 -27.01 12.77
CA THR A 375 -4.52 -26.37 12.28
C THR A 375 -4.25 -24.97 11.70
N VAL A 376 -3.36 -24.20 12.32
CA VAL A 376 -2.95 -22.88 11.80
C VAL A 376 -2.22 -23.02 10.46
N ILE A 377 -1.31 -24.00 10.35
CA ILE A 377 -0.57 -24.26 9.13
C ILE A 377 -1.50 -24.75 8.01
N GLU A 378 -2.42 -25.68 8.31
CA GLU A 378 -3.43 -26.18 7.38
C GLU A 378 -4.29 -25.03 6.82
N LYS A 379 -4.77 -24.11 7.67
CA LYS A 379 -5.52 -22.94 7.21
C LYS A 379 -4.68 -21.95 6.41
N ALA A 380 -3.40 -21.80 6.75
CA ALA A 380 -2.49 -20.96 5.96
C ALA A 380 -2.29 -21.55 4.55
N LEU A 381 -2.13 -22.87 4.45
CA LEU A 381 -2.07 -23.57 3.16
C LEU A 381 -3.39 -23.47 2.38
N GLU A 382 -4.55 -23.63 3.04
CA GLU A 382 -5.86 -23.40 2.43
C GLU A 382 -5.96 -21.98 1.85
N LEU A 383 -5.51 -20.97 2.58
CA LEU A 383 -5.49 -19.59 2.11
C LEU A 383 -4.59 -19.40 0.88
N VAL A 384 -3.43 -20.07 0.84
CA VAL A 384 -2.53 -20.06 -0.34
C VAL A 384 -3.25 -20.59 -1.58
N THR A 385 -4.04 -21.67 -1.46
CA THR A 385 -4.72 -22.27 -2.62
C THR A 385 -5.67 -21.31 -3.33
N VAL A 386 -6.22 -20.33 -2.61
CA VAL A 386 -7.19 -19.35 -3.10
C VAL A 386 -6.58 -17.97 -3.41
N ILE A 387 -5.25 -17.84 -3.37
CA ILE A 387 -4.52 -16.70 -3.95
C ILE A 387 -4.66 -16.76 -5.47
N TYR A 388 -4.81 -15.61 -6.13
CA TYR A 388 -5.05 -15.57 -7.58
C TYR A 388 -3.76 -15.74 -8.40
N SER A 389 -2.70 -15.02 -8.03
CA SER A 389 -1.43 -15.03 -8.76
C SER A 389 -0.60 -16.26 -8.40
N ASP A 390 -0.23 -17.06 -9.40
CA ASP A 390 0.66 -18.22 -9.19
C ASP A 390 2.05 -17.80 -8.71
N TYR A 391 2.52 -16.60 -9.11
CA TYR A 391 3.75 -16.01 -8.58
C TYR A 391 3.63 -15.75 -7.07
N GLN A 392 2.55 -15.09 -6.63
CA GLN A 392 2.32 -14.84 -5.21
C GLN A 392 2.07 -16.11 -4.42
N LYS A 393 1.48 -17.16 -5.02
CA LYS A 393 1.38 -18.47 -4.40
C LYS A 393 2.75 -19.07 -4.12
N ILE A 394 3.69 -19.04 -5.07
CA ILE A 394 5.06 -19.55 -4.85
C ILE A 394 5.70 -18.80 -3.67
N GLN A 395 5.61 -17.49 -3.68
CA GLN A 395 6.13 -16.65 -2.61
C GLN A 395 5.46 -16.98 -1.26
N ALA A 396 4.14 -17.13 -1.24
CA ALA A 396 3.38 -17.51 -0.05
C ALA A 396 3.73 -18.91 0.48
N LEU A 397 3.91 -19.90 -0.40
CA LEU A 397 4.38 -21.23 -0.03
C LEU A 397 5.76 -21.12 0.63
N SER A 398 6.65 -20.30 0.07
CA SER A 398 8.00 -20.09 0.63
C SER A 398 8.00 -19.55 2.06
N PHE A 399 7.00 -18.74 2.42
CA PHE A 399 6.82 -18.24 3.78
C PHE A 399 6.44 -19.33 4.79
N LEU A 400 5.83 -20.43 4.32
CA LEU A 400 5.37 -21.53 5.16
C LEU A 400 6.41 -22.64 5.35
N ILE A 401 7.37 -22.76 4.44
CA ILE A 401 8.45 -23.77 4.50
C ILE A 401 9.18 -23.79 5.85
N PRO A 402 9.57 -22.65 6.47
CA PRO A 402 10.23 -22.64 7.78
C PRO A 402 9.43 -23.25 8.93
N TYR A 403 8.12 -23.47 8.75
CA TYR A 403 7.20 -23.95 9.79
C TYR A 403 6.81 -25.42 9.62
N LEU A 404 7.32 -26.09 8.59
CA LEU A 404 7.12 -27.51 8.31
C LEU A 404 8.39 -28.32 8.56
N ASN A 405 8.24 -29.64 8.77
CA ASN A 405 9.35 -30.56 8.99
C ASN A 405 9.14 -31.89 8.25
N GLY A 406 10.24 -32.58 7.94
CA GLY A 406 10.22 -33.90 7.29
C GLY A 406 9.47 -33.87 5.96
N GLN A 407 8.63 -34.88 5.73
CA GLN A 407 7.91 -35.07 4.48
C GLN A 407 7.00 -33.89 4.10
N GLU A 408 6.29 -33.27 5.06
CA GLU A 408 5.41 -32.12 4.77
C GLU A 408 6.21 -30.92 4.21
N LYS A 409 7.47 -30.74 4.66
CA LYS A 409 8.36 -29.70 4.16
C LYS A 409 8.82 -30.00 2.73
N GLU A 410 9.23 -31.24 2.47
CA GLU A 410 9.68 -31.71 1.16
C GLU A 410 8.55 -31.58 0.12
N GLU A 411 7.34 -32.05 0.46
CA GLU A 411 6.16 -31.94 -0.40
C GLU A 411 5.82 -30.47 -0.73
N LEU A 412 5.96 -29.55 0.23
CA LEU A 412 5.71 -28.13 -0.01
C LEU A 412 6.74 -27.50 -0.94
N ILE A 413 8.02 -27.87 -0.78
CA ILE A 413 9.11 -27.42 -1.67
C ILE A 413 8.86 -27.92 -3.09
N GLU A 414 8.55 -29.21 -3.25
CA GLU A 414 8.23 -29.81 -4.56
C GLU A 414 7.03 -29.12 -5.21
N HIS A 415 5.98 -28.83 -4.44
CA HIS A 415 4.82 -28.11 -4.94
C HIS A 415 5.16 -26.68 -5.40
N ALA A 416 6.01 -25.97 -4.66
CA ALA A 416 6.46 -24.64 -5.07
C ALA A 416 7.29 -24.68 -6.37
N LEU A 417 8.14 -25.69 -6.54
CA LEU A 417 8.91 -25.92 -7.76
C LEU A 417 8.02 -26.29 -8.95
N GLU A 418 7.01 -27.13 -8.75
CA GLU A 418 6.04 -27.47 -9.79
C GLU A 418 5.25 -26.23 -10.24
N LEU A 419 4.85 -25.38 -9.30
CA LEU A 419 4.11 -24.16 -9.60
C LEU A 419 4.98 -23.13 -10.35
N GLU A 420 6.24 -22.99 -9.96
CA GLU A 420 7.25 -22.20 -10.68
C GLU A 420 7.42 -22.69 -12.12
N PHE A 421 7.61 -24.00 -12.30
CA PHE A 421 7.80 -24.58 -13.62
C PHE A 421 6.60 -24.31 -14.55
N ASN A 422 5.40 -24.28 -14.00
CA ASN A 422 4.15 -24.02 -14.70
C ASN A 422 3.80 -22.53 -14.82
N LEU A 423 4.60 -21.63 -14.25
CA LEU A 423 4.32 -20.20 -14.24
C LEU A 423 4.32 -19.65 -15.68
N LYS A 424 3.20 -19.01 -16.06
CA LYS A 424 2.94 -18.57 -17.45
C LYS A 424 3.89 -17.48 -17.91
N ASP A 425 4.20 -16.57 -17.00
CA ASP A 425 5.16 -15.49 -17.24
C ASP A 425 6.59 -16.01 -17.03
N LYS A 426 7.25 -16.38 -18.13
CA LYS A 426 8.59 -16.95 -18.06
C LYS A 426 9.64 -15.97 -17.54
N ASP A 427 9.38 -14.66 -17.63
CA ASP A 427 10.32 -13.64 -17.19
C ASP A 427 10.32 -13.52 -15.64
N MET A 428 9.24 -13.94 -14.97
CA MET A 428 9.13 -13.97 -13.49
C MET A 428 9.71 -15.23 -12.84
N ARG A 429 10.03 -16.27 -13.63
CA ARG A 429 10.51 -17.56 -13.11
C ARG A 429 11.80 -17.47 -12.30
N PRO A 430 12.86 -16.76 -12.75
CA PRO A 430 14.10 -16.69 -11.98
C PRO A 430 13.88 -16.08 -10.59
N GLU A 431 13.04 -15.04 -10.52
CA GLU A 431 12.67 -14.42 -9.25
C GLU A 431 11.83 -15.36 -8.38
N ALA A 432 10.87 -16.08 -8.96
CA ALA A 432 10.09 -17.08 -8.23
C ALA A 432 10.97 -18.21 -7.65
N ILE A 433 11.96 -18.68 -8.41
CA ILE A 433 12.96 -19.66 -7.95
C ILE A 433 13.74 -19.11 -6.75
N SER A 434 14.07 -17.82 -6.74
CA SER A 434 14.83 -17.19 -5.65
C SER A 434 14.18 -17.33 -4.27
N TYR A 435 12.84 -17.45 -4.21
CA TYR A 435 12.12 -17.70 -2.96
C TYR A 435 12.29 -19.13 -2.44
N ILE A 436 12.59 -20.09 -3.32
CA ILE A 436 12.69 -21.52 -2.98
C ILE A 436 14.14 -21.91 -2.64
N LEU A 437 15.13 -21.25 -3.27
CA LEU A 437 16.57 -21.56 -3.10
C LEU A 437 17.04 -21.74 -1.65
N PRO A 438 16.63 -20.91 -0.66
CA PRO A 438 17.06 -21.06 0.74
C PRO A 438 16.71 -22.40 1.39
N TYR A 439 15.78 -23.14 0.79
CA TYR A 439 15.20 -24.33 1.39
C TYR A 439 15.62 -25.64 0.73
N LEU A 440 16.40 -25.56 -0.34
CA LEU A 440 16.92 -26.71 -1.08
C LEU A 440 18.25 -27.20 -0.49
N ASP A 441 18.50 -28.50 -0.61
CA ASP A 441 19.80 -29.09 -0.30
C ASP A 441 20.83 -28.72 -1.37
N GLU A 442 22.11 -28.64 -0.98
CA GLU A 442 23.21 -28.13 -1.82
C GLU A 442 23.24 -28.66 -3.28
N PRO A 443 23.12 -29.97 -3.55
CA PRO A 443 23.17 -30.47 -4.93
C PRO A 443 21.99 -29.95 -5.77
N GLN A 444 20.79 -29.94 -5.16
CA GLN A 444 19.56 -29.52 -5.82
C GLN A 444 19.51 -27.99 -5.98
N ARG A 445 19.96 -27.24 -4.96
CA ARG A 445 20.06 -25.78 -5.00
C ARG A 445 20.94 -25.34 -6.17
N LYS A 446 22.09 -25.98 -6.35
CA LYS A 446 23.01 -25.67 -7.45
C LYS A 446 22.39 -25.88 -8.83
N GLU A 447 21.81 -27.04 -9.06
CA GLU A 447 21.15 -27.36 -10.34
C GLU A 447 20.04 -26.35 -10.66
N ILE A 448 19.22 -26.02 -9.66
CA ILE A 448 18.10 -25.08 -9.81
C ILE A 448 18.60 -23.64 -10.00
N LEU A 449 19.68 -23.23 -9.32
CA LEU A 449 20.30 -21.91 -9.51
C LEU A 449 20.89 -21.76 -10.91
N GLU A 450 21.60 -22.77 -11.42
CA GLU A 450 22.12 -22.77 -12.79
C GLU A 450 20.99 -22.63 -13.83
N ASN A 451 19.87 -23.35 -13.62
CA ASN A 451 18.67 -23.21 -14.44
C ASN A 451 18.09 -21.78 -14.34
N ALA A 452 17.95 -21.23 -13.14
CA ALA A 452 17.43 -19.88 -12.93
C ALA A 452 18.27 -18.80 -13.63
N LEU A 453 19.60 -18.91 -13.57
CA LEU A 453 20.52 -18.02 -14.29
C LEU A 453 20.37 -18.17 -15.81
N SER A 454 20.20 -19.40 -16.31
CA SER A 454 19.94 -19.64 -17.73
C SER A 454 18.64 -18.98 -18.19
N LEU A 455 17.58 -19.07 -17.39
CA LEU A 455 16.29 -18.44 -17.65
C LEU A 455 16.41 -16.91 -17.61
N ALA A 456 17.10 -16.35 -16.62
CA ALA A 456 17.35 -14.91 -16.53
C ALA A 456 18.13 -14.39 -17.74
N SER A 457 19.10 -15.17 -18.25
CA SER A 457 19.95 -14.75 -19.37
C SER A 457 19.19 -14.51 -20.69
N VAL A 458 18.07 -15.23 -20.90
CA VAL A 458 17.24 -15.18 -22.12
C VAL A 458 16.08 -14.17 -22.02
N ILE A 459 15.90 -13.50 -20.88
CA ILE A 459 14.93 -12.41 -20.72
C ILE A 459 15.32 -11.27 -21.66
N LYS A 460 14.34 -10.76 -22.42
CA LYS A 460 14.55 -9.73 -23.45
C LYS A 460 14.57 -8.31 -22.89
N SER A 461 13.80 -8.06 -21.84
CA SER A 461 13.77 -6.77 -21.18
C SER A 461 14.97 -6.66 -20.26
N GLU A 462 15.88 -5.72 -20.53
CA GLU A 462 17.05 -5.50 -19.68
C GLU A 462 16.68 -5.15 -18.23
N CYS A 463 15.52 -4.49 -18.01
CA CYS A 463 15.00 -4.19 -16.68
C CYS A 463 14.61 -5.46 -15.92
N GLN A 464 13.76 -6.30 -16.53
CA GLN A 464 13.32 -7.55 -15.91
C GLN A 464 14.47 -8.55 -15.75
N LYS A 465 15.45 -8.51 -16.67
CA LYS A 465 16.68 -9.29 -16.57
C LYS A 465 17.53 -8.85 -15.39
N ALA A 466 17.69 -7.55 -15.18
CA ALA A 466 18.40 -7.01 -14.04
C ALA A 466 17.71 -7.37 -12.71
N GLU A 467 16.38 -7.27 -12.65
CA GLU A 467 15.57 -7.69 -11.48
C GLU A 467 15.75 -9.19 -11.19
N ALA A 468 15.60 -10.04 -12.21
CA ALA A 468 15.81 -11.47 -12.12
C ALA A 468 17.23 -11.81 -11.60
N LEU A 469 18.27 -11.22 -12.18
CA LEU A 469 19.65 -11.45 -11.73
C LEU A 469 19.90 -10.91 -10.33
N SER A 470 19.31 -9.76 -9.98
CA SER A 470 19.41 -9.20 -8.62
C SER A 470 18.78 -10.11 -7.57
N SER A 471 17.67 -10.78 -7.90
CA SER A 471 17.03 -11.74 -6.99
C SER A 471 17.88 -12.98 -6.73
N LEU A 472 18.74 -13.37 -7.69
CA LEU A 472 19.62 -14.52 -7.60
C LEU A 472 21.00 -14.20 -7.01
N ALA A 473 21.39 -12.92 -6.98
CA ALA A 473 22.69 -12.46 -6.50
C ALA A 473 23.10 -13.01 -5.12
N PRO A 474 22.21 -13.13 -4.12
CA PRO A 474 22.58 -13.67 -2.81
C PRO A 474 23.09 -15.11 -2.82
N TYR A 475 22.87 -15.87 -3.91
CA TYR A 475 23.21 -17.28 -4.01
C TYR A 475 24.40 -17.55 -4.94
N LEU A 476 25.02 -16.51 -5.53
CA LEU A 476 26.11 -16.66 -6.50
C LEU A 476 27.45 -17.04 -5.84
N ASP A 477 27.69 -16.57 -4.62
CA ASP A 477 28.91 -16.90 -3.86
C ASP A 477 29.07 -18.42 -3.65
N GLU A 478 27.97 -19.17 -3.68
CA GLU A 478 27.95 -20.64 -3.54
C GLU A 478 28.49 -21.36 -4.79
N LEU A 479 28.45 -20.74 -5.97
CA LEU A 479 28.99 -21.29 -7.21
C LEU A 479 30.51 -21.13 -7.33
N GLU A 480 31.05 -19.99 -6.86
CA GLU A 480 32.49 -19.68 -6.94
C GLU A 480 33.36 -20.53 -5.99
N ASN A 481 32.80 -20.94 -4.85
CA ASN A 481 33.51 -21.74 -3.84
C ASN A 481 33.98 -23.12 -4.36
N GLU A 482 33.30 -23.71 -5.35
CA GLU A 482 33.77 -24.94 -6.00
C GLU A 482 34.79 -24.71 -7.12
N GLU A 483 34.71 -23.59 -7.85
CA GLU A 483 35.68 -23.30 -8.91
C GLU A 483 37.08 -23.05 -8.31
N ILE A 484 37.12 -22.50 -7.10
CA ILE A 484 38.34 -22.36 -6.30
C ILE A 484 38.79 -23.73 -5.75
N MET A 485 37.89 -24.57 -5.25
CA MET A 485 38.21 -25.89 -4.68
C MET A 485 38.54 -26.99 -5.71
N LYS A 486 38.08 -26.86 -6.97
CA LYS A 486 38.45 -27.75 -8.09
C LYS A 486 39.77 -27.34 -8.75
N ASN A 487 40.21 -26.10 -8.55
CA ASN A 487 41.44 -25.54 -9.13
C ASN A 487 42.59 -25.37 -8.10
N SER A 488 42.39 -25.77 -6.83
CA SER A 488 43.39 -25.85 -5.76
C SER A 488 43.75 -27.29 -5.45
#